data_AF-A0A2S6HJ98-F1
#
_entry.id   AF-A0A2S6HJ98-F1
#
_cell.length_a   1.000
_cell.length_b   1.000
_cell.length_c   1.000
_cell.angle_alpha   90.00
_cell.angle_beta   90.00
_cell.angle_gamma   90.00
#
_symmetry.space_group_name_H-M   'P 1'
#
loop_
_entity.id
_entity.type
_entity.pdbx_description
1 polymer ?
#
loop_
_entity_poly.entity_id
_entity_poly.type
_entity_poly.pdbx_seq_one_letter_code
_entity_poly.pdbx_strand_id
1 'polypeptide(L)'
;MFNRKLLFAKRHRGTFLFAFANFKTQECYEWYVQFSLNKPWWIPRYDPYFLNDGKWPLAGWLFFYFGRHTRGAIIQCLESEIPEGKKPIIDKAGNLYMIYNLLDDDLARKFRRTILQYNCNVEIEKDGDTVTVVNRVQSRRWISIFLKK
;
A
#
# COMPACT_ATOMS: atom_id res chain seq x y z
N MET A 1 18.69 -4.21 -5.25
CA MET A 1 17.91 -3.80 -6.44
C MET A 1 16.54 -3.30 -5.96
N PHE A 2 16.15 -2.06 -6.26
CA PHE A 2 14.90 -1.48 -5.73
C PHE A 2 13.69 -2.04 -6.49
N ASN A 3 12.90 -2.93 -5.85
CA ASN A 3 11.60 -3.42 -6.33
C ASN A 3 10.46 -2.39 -6.14
N ARG A 4 10.82 -1.10 -6.09
CA ARG A 4 9.92 0.01 -5.81
C ARG A 4 10.04 1.05 -6.91
N LYS A 5 8.91 1.56 -7.36
CA LYS A 5 8.83 2.67 -8.32
C LYS A 5 8.13 3.86 -7.67
N LEU A 6 8.75 5.03 -7.75
CA LEU A 6 8.10 6.29 -7.38
C LEU A 6 7.05 6.60 -8.46
N LEU A 7 5.80 6.79 -8.04
CA LEU A 7 4.68 7.10 -8.93
C LEU A 7 4.53 8.60 -9.10
N PHE A 8 4.52 9.33 -7.99
CA PHE A 8 4.51 10.79 -7.98
C PHE A 8 5.06 11.32 -6.67
N ALA A 9 5.49 12.58 -6.71
CA ALA A 9 5.81 13.38 -5.54
C ALA A 9 4.94 14.64 -5.58
N LYS A 10 4.31 14.97 -4.46
CA LYS A 10 3.49 16.16 -4.31
C LYS A 10 3.91 16.92 -3.06
N ARG A 11 3.91 18.25 -3.14
CA ARG A 11 4.07 19.12 -1.99
C ARG A 11 2.78 19.89 -1.76
N HIS A 12 2.36 19.99 -0.51
CA HIS A 12 1.32 20.91 -0.08
C HIS A 12 1.77 21.58 1.22
N ARG A 13 1.99 22.91 1.16
CA ARG A 13 2.55 23.70 2.29
C ARG A 13 3.87 23.11 2.79
N GLY A 14 3.91 22.70 4.07
CA GLY A 14 5.02 22.02 4.73
C GLY A 14 4.98 20.49 4.64
N THR A 15 4.04 19.92 3.89
CA THR A 15 3.90 18.46 3.76
C THR A 15 4.38 18.00 2.38
N PHE A 16 5.32 17.06 2.37
CA PHE A 16 5.79 16.35 1.20
C PHE A 16 5.18 14.97 1.19
N LEU A 17 4.60 14.54 0.06
CA LEU A 17 3.98 13.24 -0.12
C LEU A 17 4.63 12.54 -1.31
N PHE A 18 5.02 11.28 -1.11
CA PHE A 18 5.64 10.43 -2.12
C PHE A 18 4.84 9.14 -2.24
N ALA A 19 4.31 8.86 -3.43
CA ALA A 19 3.59 7.62 -3.70
C ALA A 19 4.52 6.59 -4.35
N PHE A 20 4.48 5.36 -3.86
CA PHE A 20 5.32 4.27 -4.34
C PHE A 20 4.49 3.03 -4.68
N ALA A 21 4.87 2.37 -5.75
CA ALA A 21 4.46 1.01 -6.08
C ALA A 21 5.58 0.04 -5.68
N ASN A 22 5.25 -0.96 -4.86
CA ASN A 22 6.16 -2.03 -4.49
C ASN A 22 5.76 -3.33 -5.18
N PHE A 23 6.47 -3.69 -6.24
CA PHE A 23 6.19 -4.89 -7.05
C PHE A 23 6.42 -6.19 -6.29
N LYS A 24 7.24 -6.18 -5.23
CA LYS A 24 7.47 -7.38 -4.41
C LYS A 24 6.28 -7.73 -3.53
N THR A 25 5.67 -6.74 -2.90
CA THR A 25 4.56 -6.94 -1.95
C THR A 25 3.21 -6.58 -2.54
N GLN A 26 3.20 -6.19 -3.83
CA GLN A 26 2.02 -5.69 -4.53
C GLN A 26 1.30 -4.55 -3.78
N GLU A 27 2.05 -3.72 -3.06
CA GLU A 27 1.51 -2.62 -2.27
C GLU A 27 1.72 -1.28 -2.99
N CYS A 28 0.65 -0.50 -3.12
CA CYS A 28 0.71 0.93 -3.42
C CYS A 28 0.57 1.71 -2.11
N TYR A 29 1.60 2.47 -1.73
CA TYR A 29 1.59 3.24 -0.49
C TYR A 29 2.13 4.64 -0.68
N GLU A 30 1.75 5.52 0.25
CA GLU A 30 2.15 6.92 0.28
C GLU A 30 2.95 7.17 1.56
N TRP A 31 4.11 7.81 1.42
CA TRP A 31 4.88 8.38 2.52
C TRP A 31 4.60 9.85 2.57
N TYR A 32 4.49 10.39 3.77
CA TYR A 32 4.44 11.83 3.96
C TYR A 32 5.42 12.28 5.03
N VAL A 33 6.01 13.43 4.77
CA VAL A 33 6.91 14.16 5.66
C VAL A 33 6.29 15.53 5.86
N GLN A 34 5.90 15.83 7.08
CA GLN A 34 5.29 17.11 7.44
C GLN A 34 6.21 17.91 8.35
N PHE A 35 6.48 19.13 7.95
CA PHE A 35 7.19 20.12 8.73
C PHE A 35 6.19 20.99 9.49
N SER A 36 6.25 20.89 10.82
CA SER A 36 5.38 21.61 11.77
C SER A 36 3.90 21.19 11.80
N LEU A 37 3.30 21.35 12.98
CA LEU A 37 1.87 21.19 13.29
C LEU A 37 1.39 22.46 14.00
N ASN A 38 0.09 22.75 13.92
CA ASN A 38 -0.52 23.86 14.68
C ASN A 38 -0.32 23.70 16.20
N LYS A 39 -0.29 22.45 16.68
CA LYS A 39 0.02 22.08 18.06
C LYS A 39 1.14 21.03 18.04
N PRO A 40 2.41 21.46 18.08
CA PRO A 40 3.55 20.56 18.09
C PRO A 40 3.51 19.54 19.23
N TRP A 41 3.97 18.33 18.97
CA TRP A 41 4.18 17.34 20.03
C TRP A 41 5.53 17.60 20.70
N TRP A 42 5.51 17.93 21.98
CA TRP A 42 6.73 18.21 22.76
C TRP A 42 7.57 16.96 23.04
N ILE A 43 6.92 15.80 23.07
CA ILE A 43 7.57 14.50 23.24
C ILE A 43 7.31 13.62 22.00
N PRO A 44 8.20 12.67 21.70
CA PRO A 44 7.98 11.67 20.65
C PRO A 44 6.62 11.00 20.83
N ARG A 45 5.78 11.10 19.80
CA ARG A 45 4.43 10.55 19.80
C ARG A 45 4.14 9.86 18.48
N TYR A 46 3.34 8.80 18.57
CA TYR A 46 2.68 8.18 17.44
C TYR A 46 1.17 8.30 17.64
N ASP A 47 0.50 8.78 16.61
CA ASP A 47 -0.95 8.86 16.57
C ASP A 47 -1.46 8.15 15.30
N PRO A 48 -2.13 7.00 15.43
CA PRO A 48 -2.59 6.24 14.28
C PRO A 48 -3.71 6.93 13.49
N TYR A 49 -4.34 7.97 14.03
CA TYR A 49 -5.54 8.61 13.50
C TYR A 49 -5.42 10.14 13.55
N PHE A 50 -4.38 10.70 12.93
CA PHE A 50 -4.07 12.13 13.07
C PHE A 50 -4.44 12.98 11.85
N LEU A 51 -3.99 12.58 10.65
CA LEU A 51 -4.21 13.35 9.42
C LEU A 51 -5.49 12.91 8.70
N ASN A 52 -6.03 13.81 7.87
CA ASN A 52 -7.17 13.55 6.98
C ASN A 52 -8.41 13.03 7.74
N ASP A 53 -8.95 13.84 8.67
CA ASP A 53 -10.09 13.48 9.52
C ASP A 53 -9.89 12.16 10.29
N GLY A 54 -8.66 11.95 10.77
CA GLY A 54 -8.30 10.79 11.57
C GLY A 54 -8.04 9.52 10.78
N LYS A 55 -7.81 9.60 9.47
CA LYS A 55 -7.58 8.41 8.63
C LYS A 55 -6.13 7.96 8.60
N TRP A 56 -5.20 8.89 8.76
CA TRP A 56 -3.79 8.69 8.41
C TRP A 56 -2.85 8.82 9.61
N PRO A 57 -1.92 7.85 9.81
CA PRO A 57 -1.08 7.78 10.99
C PRO A 57 0.13 8.72 10.95
N LEU A 58 0.41 9.43 12.04
CA LEU A 58 1.55 10.34 12.13
C LEU A 58 2.45 9.99 13.32
N ALA A 59 3.75 9.95 13.09
CA ALA A 59 4.78 9.75 14.10
C ALA A 59 5.77 10.92 14.07
N GLY A 60 6.18 11.44 15.21
CA GLY A 60 7.15 12.54 15.23
C GLY A 60 7.15 13.32 16.51
N TRP A 61 7.75 14.50 16.46
CA TRP A 61 7.80 15.49 17.52
C TRP A 61 8.41 16.79 17.02
N LEU A 62 8.16 17.86 17.78
CA LEU A 62 8.63 19.21 17.52
C LEU A 62 8.19 19.69 16.14
N PHE A 63 9.03 19.54 15.13
CA PHE A 63 8.79 20.06 13.79
C PHE A 63 8.94 19.01 12.68
N PHE A 64 9.17 17.74 13.02
CA PHE A 64 9.39 16.69 12.04
C PHE A 64 8.41 15.54 12.29
N TYR A 65 7.52 15.34 11.33
CA TYR A 65 6.49 14.33 11.40
C TYR A 65 6.51 13.47 10.15
N PHE A 66 6.36 12.16 10.35
CA PHE A 66 6.41 11.16 9.31
C PHE A 66 5.18 10.29 9.42
N GLY A 67 4.65 9.89 8.28
CA GLY A 67 3.67 8.85 8.26
C GLY A 67 3.62 8.13 6.95
N ARG A 68 2.85 7.05 6.97
CA ARG A 68 2.71 6.15 5.85
C ARG A 68 1.33 5.57 5.84
N HIS A 69 0.68 5.67 4.70
CA HIS A 69 -0.64 5.08 4.48
C HIS A 69 -0.59 4.17 3.25
N THR A 70 -1.33 3.07 3.28
CA THR A 70 -1.42 2.13 2.17
C THR A 70 -2.63 2.51 1.35
N ARG A 71 -2.40 3.04 0.14
CA ARG A 71 -3.46 3.48 -0.76
C ARG A 71 -4.20 2.31 -1.41
N GLY A 72 -3.51 1.20 -1.64
CA GLY A 72 -4.11 0.06 -2.31
C GLY A 72 -3.14 -1.04 -2.69
N ALA A 73 -3.62 -1.95 -3.53
CA ALA A 73 -2.81 -3.00 -4.13
C ALA A 73 -2.45 -2.66 -5.58
N ILE A 74 -1.30 -3.13 -6.04
CA ILE A 74 -0.96 -3.14 -7.48
C ILE A 74 -1.08 -4.56 -8.00
N ILE A 75 -1.81 -4.72 -9.09
CA ILE A 75 -2.15 -6.04 -9.65
C ILE A 75 -1.73 -6.04 -11.10
N GLN A 76 -1.05 -7.12 -11.51
CA GLN A 76 -0.61 -7.28 -12.88
C GLN A 76 -1.84 -7.43 -13.78
N CYS A 77 -1.85 -6.77 -14.92
CA CYS A 77 -2.97 -6.79 -15.86
C CYS A 77 -2.48 -6.93 -17.30
N LEU A 78 -3.37 -7.35 -18.18
CA LEU A 78 -3.15 -7.30 -19.62
C LEU A 78 -3.52 -5.93 -20.17
N GLU A 79 -3.01 -5.59 -21.36
CA GLU A 79 -3.32 -4.31 -22.02
C GLU A 79 -4.83 -4.16 -22.32
N SER A 80 -5.50 -5.26 -22.63
CA SER A 80 -6.95 -5.32 -22.84
C SER A 80 -7.79 -5.03 -21.60
N GLU A 81 -7.21 -5.13 -20.39
CA GLU A 81 -7.91 -4.91 -19.12
C GLU A 81 -7.78 -3.47 -18.62
N ILE A 82 -7.02 -2.62 -19.33
CA ILE A 82 -6.79 -1.24 -18.95
C ILE A 82 -8.02 -0.43 -19.35
N PRO A 83 -8.73 0.19 -18.40
CA PRO A 83 -9.86 1.07 -18.71
C PRO A 83 -9.39 2.25 -19.55
N GLU A 84 -10.21 2.63 -20.53
CA GLU A 84 -9.92 3.73 -21.44
C GLU A 84 -9.55 5.01 -20.67
N GLY A 85 -8.45 5.65 -21.07
CA GLY A 85 -7.93 6.87 -20.44
C GLY A 85 -7.11 6.67 -19.16
N LYS A 86 -6.96 5.45 -18.62
CA LYS A 86 -6.06 5.18 -17.48
C LYS A 86 -4.66 4.76 -17.95
N LYS A 87 -3.64 5.24 -17.25
CA LYS A 87 -2.23 4.86 -17.50
C LYS A 87 -1.81 3.73 -16.56
N PRO A 88 -1.29 2.61 -17.08
CA PRO A 88 -0.78 1.53 -16.24
C PRO A 88 0.56 1.92 -15.60
N ILE A 89 0.91 1.23 -14.52
CA ILE A 89 2.24 1.25 -13.92
C ILE A 89 3.06 0.16 -14.59
N ILE A 90 4.15 0.57 -15.25
CA ILE A 90 5.08 -0.36 -15.90
C ILE A 90 6.25 -0.66 -14.96
N ASP A 91 6.58 -1.93 -14.75
CA ASP A 91 7.80 -2.33 -14.02
C ASP A 91 9.05 -2.23 -14.91
N LYS A 92 10.19 -2.75 -14.45
CA LYS A 92 11.44 -2.75 -15.23
C LYS A 92 11.49 -3.83 -16.31
N ALA A 93 10.67 -4.86 -16.21
CA ALA A 93 10.59 -5.97 -17.16
C ALA A 93 9.54 -5.72 -18.26
N GLY A 94 8.79 -4.61 -18.16
CA GLY A 94 7.72 -4.27 -19.10
C GLY A 94 6.33 -4.79 -18.69
N ASN A 95 6.20 -5.41 -17.52
CA ASN A 95 4.90 -5.88 -17.04
C ASN A 95 4.02 -4.69 -16.64
N LEU A 96 2.75 -4.76 -17.00
CA LEU A 96 1.74 -3.74 -16.73
C LEU A 96 1.01 -4.05 -15.42
N TYR A 97 0.80 -3.01 -14.62
CA TYR A 97 0.08 -3.09 -13.35
C TYR A 97 -0.98 -1.99 -13.24
N MET A 98 -2.08 -2.31 -12.58
CA MET A 98 -3.13 -1.35 -12.21
C MET A 98 -3.23 -1.22 -10.69
N ILE A 99 -3.60 -0.02 -10.23
CA ILE A 99 -3.85 0.24 -8.80
C ILE A 99 -5.33 -0.01 -8.49
N TYR A 100 -5.56 -0.87 -7.51
CA TYR A 100 -6.86 -1.06 -6.87
C TYR A 100 -6.83 -0.34 -5.52
N ASN A 101 -7.52 0.80 -5.43
CA ASN A 101 -7.52 1.61 -4.20
C ASN A 101 -8.33 0.90 -3.11
N LEU A 102 -7.77 0.86 -1.90
CA LEU A 102 -8.47 0.44 -0.70
C LEU A 102 -9.01 1.70 -0.02
N LEU A 103 -10.30 1.99 -0.20
CA LEU A 103 -10.91 3.22 0.31
C LEU A 103 -11.13 3.22 1.83
N ASP A 104 -11.20 2.03 2.42
CA ASP A 104 -11.33 1.82 3.87
C ASP A 104 -9.94 1.73 4.52
N ASP A 105 -9.66 2.66 5.44
CA ASP A 105 -8.37 2.74 6.15
C ASP A 105 -8.08 1.57 7.08
N ASP A 106 -9.11 0.98 7.70
CA ASP A 106 -8.96 -0.22 8.51
C ASP A 106 -8.62 -1.41 7.62
N LEU A 107 -9.27 -1.51 6.45
CA LEU A 107 -8.95 -2.52 5.44
C LEU A 107 -7.53 -2.34 4.90
N ALA A 108 -7.11 -1.11 4.59
CA ALA A 108 -5.75 -0.81 4.16
C ALA A 108 -4.71 -1.19 5.23
N ARG A 109 -4.98 -0.89 6.50
CA ARG A 109 -4.11 -1.28 7.62
C ARG A 109 -4.05 -2.80 7.80
N LYS A 110 -5.19 -3.50 7.68
CA LYS A 110 -5.25 -4.98 7.71
C LYS A 110 -4.46 -5.58 6.54
N PHE A 111 -4.72 -5.13 5.31
CA PHE A 111 -4.01 -5.55 4.10
C PHE A 111 -2.49 -5.45 4.29
N ARG A 112 -2.02 -4.27 4.72
CA ARG A 112 -0.61 -4.02 4.98
C ARG A 112 -0.03 -4.95 6.04
N ARG A 113 -0.72 -5.15 7.17
CA ARG A 113 -0.26 -6.08 8.22
C ARG A 113 -0.12 -7.48 7.65
N THR A 114 -1.10 -7.95 6.87
CA THR A 114 -1.08 -9.28 6.26
C THR A 114 0.08 -9.47 5.30
N ILE A 115 0.33 -8.55 4.36
CA ILE A 115 1.43 -8.69 3.39
C ILE A 115 2.83 -8.56 4.01
N LEU A 116 2.94 -7.92 5.19
CA LEU A 116 4.21 -7.80 5.91
C LEU A 116 4.46 -9.01 6.82
N GLN A 117 3.40 -9.56 7.42
CA GLN A 117 3.48 -10.70 8.31
C GLN A 117 3.60 -12.02 7.54
N TYR A 118 2.94 -12.11 6.39
CA TYR A 118 2.87 -13.32 5.58
C TYR A 118 3.41 -13.04 4.18
N ASN A 119 4.12 -14.01 3.61
CA ASN A 119 4.54 -13.96 2.22
C ASN A 119 3.31 -14.22 1.33
N CYS A 120 2.55 -13.18 1.00
CA CYS A 120 1.32 -13.28 0.22
C CYS A 120 1.55 -13.02 -1.26
N ASN A 121 0.75 -13.70 -2.10
CA ASN A 121 0.40 -13.23 -3.43
C ASN A 121 -0.91 -12.44 -3.33
N VAL A 122 -0.96 -11.26 -3.93
CA VAL A 122 -2.16 -10.44 -3.98
C VAL A 122 -2.82 -10.65 -5.34
N GLU A 123 -4.05 -11.15 -5.31
CA GLU A 123 -4.87 -11.48 -6.46
C GLU A 123 -6.17 -10.65 -6.41
N ILE A 124 -6.87 -10.55 -7.54
CA ILE A 124 -8.21 -9.96 -7.61
C ILE A 124 -9.21 -10.99 -8.06
N GLU A 125 -10.35 -11.01 -7.41
CA GLU A 125 -11.53 -11.75 -7.84
C GLU A 125 -12.58 -10.73 -8.28
N LYS A 126 -13.13 -10.93 -9.48
CA LYS A 126 -14.19 -10.07 -10.04
C LYS A 126 -15.48 -10.87 -10.00
N ASP A 127 -16.48 -10.37 -9.28
CA ASP A 127 -17.84 -10.90 -9.25
C ASP A 127 -18.81 -9.81 -9.71
N GLY A 128 -19.17 -9.85 -11.00
CA GLY A 128 -19.87 -8.77 -11.69
C GLY A 128 -19.10 -7.45 -11.60
N ASP A 129 -19.73 -6.44 -11.00
CA ASP A 129 -19.14 -5.11 -10.77
C ASP A 129 -18.27 -5.04 -9.50
N THR A 130 -18.29 -6.08 -8.67
CA THR A 130 -17.55 -6.12 -7.41
C THR A 130 -16.15 -6.66 -7.64
N VAL A 131 -15.12 -5.91 -7.19
CA VAL A 131 -13.74 -6.38 -7.20
C VAL A 131 -13.28 -6.62 -5.78
N THR A 132 -12.90 -7.86 -5.47
CA THR A 132 -12.35 -8.26 -4.18
C THR A 132 -10.84 -8.45 -4.30
N VAL A 133 -10.09 -7.78 -3.42
CA VAL A 133 -8.64 -7.97 -3.30
C VAL A 133 -8.38 -9.14 -2.34
N VAL A 134 -7.79 -10.21 -2.84
CA VAL A 134 -7.52 -11.44 -2.09
C VAL A 134 -6.04 -11.56 -1.77
N ASN A 135 -5.72 -11.70 -0.48
CA ASN A 135 -4.36 -12.00 -0.02
C ASN A 135 -4.18 -13.51 0.13
N ARG A 136 -3.59 -14.16 -0.87
CA ARG A 136 -3.32 -15.60 -0.83
C ARG A 136 -1.95 -15.84 -0.19
N VAL A 137 -1.92 -16.38 1.01
CA VAL A 137 -0.68 -16.70 1.72
C VAL A 137 0.08 -17.80 0.97
N GLN A 138 1.28 -17.52 0.48
CA GLN A 138 2.20 -18.53 -0.04
C GLN A 138 2.85 -19.25 1.13
N SER A 139 2.15 -20.26 1.65
CA SER A 139 2.70 -21.18 2.62
C SER A 139 3.84 -21.98 1.99
N ARG A 140 5.08 -21.80 2.49
CA ARG A 140 6.19 -22.74 2.28
C ARG A 140 6.17 -23.91 3.27
N ARG A 141 5.09 -24.11 4.05
CA ARG A 141 4.98 -25.29 4.91
C ARG A 141 4.69 -26.50 4.03
N TRP A 142 5.71 -27.31 3.81
CA TRP A 142 5.54 -28.71 3.42
C TRP A 142 4.67 -29.38 4.48
N ILE A 143 3.40 -29.61 4.17
CA ILE A 143 2.55 -30.48 4.98
C ILE A 143 2.80 -31.89 4.45
N SER A 144 3.76 -32.59 5.05
CA SER A 144 3.96 -34.02 4.82
C SER A 144 2.78 -34.78 5.43
N ILE A 145 1.74 -35.04 4.65
CA ILE A 145 0.65 -35.92 5.07
C ILE A 145 1.15 -37.36 4.87
N PHE A 146 1.60 -38.00 5.94
CA PHE A 146 1.85 -39.44 5.92
C PHE A 146 0.52 -40.17 5.99
N LEU A 147 0.07 -40.71 4.86
CA LEU A 147 -1.00 -41.69 4.83
C LEU A 147 -0.45 -43.01 5.38
N LYS A 148 -0.90 -43.42 6.58
CA LYS A 148 -0.71 -44.80 7.03
C LYS A 148 -1.59 -45.70 6.14
N LYS A 149 -0.99 -46.76 5.58
CA LYS A 149 -1.71 -47.88 4.95
C LYS A 149 -2.53 -48.63 5.99
#